data_AF-A0A7K5B038-F1
#
_entry.id   AF-A0A7K5B038-F1
#
_cell.length_a   1.000
_cell.length_b   1.000
_cell.length_c   1.000
_cell.angle_alpha   90.00
_cell.angle_beta   90.00
_cell.angle_gamma   90.00
#
_symmetry.space_group_name_H-M   'P 1'
#
loop_
_entity.id
_entity.type
_entity.pdbx_description
1 polymer ?
#
loop_
_entity_poly.entity_id
_entity_poly.type
_entity_poly.pdbx_seq_one_letter_code
_entity_poly.pdbx_strand_id
1 'polypeptide(L)'
;EFFRELLENAERSLNDMFVRTYGMLYMQNSEVFQDLFTELKRYYTGGNVNLEEMLNDFWARLLERMFQLINPQYHFSEDYLECVSKYTDQLKPFGDVPRKLKVQVTRAFIAARTFVQGLTVGREVANRVSKVSPTPGCIRALMKMLYCPYCRGLPTVKPCNNYCLNVMKGCLANQADLDTEWNLFIDAMLLVAERLEGPFNIESVMDPIDVKISEAIMNMQENSMQVSAKVFQGCGQPKPAPALRSSRSVPENFNTRFRPYNPEERPTTAAGTSLDRLVTDIKEKLKLSKKFWSALPYTICKDEQVTAGPSVEEDCWNGHTKARYLPEIMNDGLTNQINNPEVDVDITRPDTFIRQQIMALRVMTNKLKNAYNGNDVNFQDTSDETSGSGSGSGCTDDICPTEFDFVTTEAPPVDSDRREVEASATQPGWSLQTLLITFISLILQRQWR
;
A
#
# COMPACT_ATOMS: atom_id res chain seq x y z
N GLU A 1 7.43 7.14 10.51
CA GLU A 1 8.28 8.30 10.81
C GLU A 1 9.47 8.31 9.89
N PHE A 2 10.36 7.31 9.98
CA PHE A 2 11.49 7.08 9.07
C PHE A 2 11.23 7.45 7.58
N PHE A 3 10.22 6.85 6.94
CA PHE A 3 9.93 7.15 5.52
C PHE A 3 9.53 8.61 5.26
N ARG A 4 8.91 9.32 6.22
CA ARG A 4 8.60 10.75 6.06
C ARG A 4 9.86 11.59 6.15
N GLU A 5 10.72 11.30 7.11
CA GLU A 5 12.02 11.97 7.26
C GLU A 5 12.91 11.75 6.04
N LEU A 6 12.92 10.54 5.49
CA LEU A 6 13.61 10.22 4.24
C LEU A 6 13.16 11.15 3.10
N LEU A 7 11.85 11.33 2.90
CA LEU A 7 11.31 12.22 1.86
C LEU A 7 11.67 13.69 2.10
N GLU A 8 11.61 14.14 3.35
CA GLU A 8 12.01 15.52 3.70
C GLU A 8 13.51 15.76 3.52
N ASN A 9 14.34 14.76 3.81
CA ASN A 9 15.79 14.83 3.63
C ASN A 9 16.15 14.80 2.14
N ALA A 10 15.48 13.98 1.34
CA ALA A 10 15.66 13.93 -0.11
C ALA A 10 15.27 15.27 -0.77
N GLU A 11 14.16 15.88 -0.35
CA GLU A 11 13.75 17.22 -0.84
C GLU A 11 14.77 18.30 -0.47
N ARG A 12 15.24 18.30 0.78
CA ARG A 12 16.29 19.23 1.24
C ARG A 12 17.60 19.03 0.47
N SER A 13 18.01 17.77 0.27
CA SER A 13 19.22 17.42 -0.51
C SER A 13 19.11 17.94 -1.95
N LEU A 14 17.97 17.70 -2.60
CA LEU A 14 17.71 18.20 -3.95
C LEU A 14 17.82 19.72 -4.00
N ASN A 15 17.16 20.42 -3.09
CA ASN A 15 17.20 21.87 -3.04
C ASN A 15 18.62 22.41 -2.84
N ASP A 16 19.35 21.87 -1.87
CA ASP A 16 20.72 22.31 -1.56
C ASP A 16 21.68 22.05 -2.72
N MET A 17 21.58 20.87 -3.35
CA MET A 17 22.40 20.53 -4.52
C MET A 17 22.04 21.42 -5.71
N PHE A 18 20.75 21.61 -6.02
CA PHE A 18 20.32 22.34 -7.20
C PHE A 18 20.56 23.85 -7.09
N VAL A 19 20.43 24.44 -5.89
CA VAL A 19 20.84 25.84 -5.67
C VAL A 19 22.33 26.03 -5.96
N ARG A 20 23.17 25.08 -5.54
CA ARG A 20 24.64 25.15 -5.79
C ARG A 20 25.01 24.90 -7.25
N THR A 21 24.33 23.96 -7.91
CA THR A 21 24.66 23.52 -9.27
C THR A 21 24.04 24.41 -10.35
N TYR A 22 22.77 24.81 -10.18
CA TYR A 22 22.00 25.54 -11.20
C TYR A 22 21.66 26.99 -10.79
N GLY A 23 21.81 27.36 -9.52
CA GLY A 23 21.65 28.73 -9.05
C GLY A 23 20.27 29.33 -9.33
N MET A 24 20.26 30.54 -9.91
CA MET A 24 19.03 31.28 -10.22
C MET A 24 18.08 30.52 -11.15
N LEU A 25 18.59 29.71 -12.07
CA LEU A 25 17.75 28.95 -13.03
C LEU A 25 16.85 27.95 -12.30
N TYR A 26 17.40 27.28 -11.28
CA TYR A 26 16.60 26.41 -10.42
C TYR A 26 15.65 27.23 -9.55
N MET A 27 16.11 28.30 -8.90
CA MET A 27 15.26 29.09 -7.99
C MET A 27 14.04 29.70 -8.70
N GLN A 28 14.13 30.01 -10.00
CA GLN A 28 12.99 30.49 -10.79
C GLN A 28 12.00 29.40 -11.18
N ASN A 29 12.39 28.12 -11.11
CA ASN A 29 11.60 26.97 -11.53
C ASN A 29 11.45 25.93 -10.41
N SER A 30 11.73 26.29 -9.15
CA SER A 30 11.80 25.34 -8.03
C SER A 30 10.44 24.72 -7.71
N GLU A 31 9.35 25.42 -8.06
CA GLU A 31 7.97 24.95 -7.91
C GLU A 31 7.76 23.57 -8.54
N VAL A 32 8.33 23.31 -9.72
CA VAL A 32 8.19 22.00 -10.41
C VAL A 32 8.71 20.84 -9.55
N PHE A 33 9.79 21.06 -8.81
CA PHE A 33 10.39 20.04 -7.94
C PHE A 33 9.69 19.99 -6.58
N GLN A 34 9.22 21.12 -6.05
CA GLN A 34 8.44 21.17 -4.82
C GLN A 34 7.09 20.44 -4.98
N ASP A 35 6.43 20.60 -6.12
CA ASP A 35 5.19 19.90 -6.47
C ASP A 35 5.40 18.38 -6.50
N LEU A 36 6.50 17.92 -7.12
CA LEU A 36 6.88 16.50 -7.14
C LEU A 36 6.97 15.92 -5.72
N PHE A 37 7.72 16.56 -4.81
CA PHE A 37 7.84 16.08 -3.43
C PHE A 37 6.54 16.19 -2.64
N THR A 38 5.72 17.20 -2.92
CA THR A 38 4.40 17.38 -2.31
C THR A 38 3.48 16.21 -2.68
N GLU A 39 3.43 15.84 -3.96
CA GLU A 39 2.61 14.71 -4.42
C GLU A 39 3.17 13.35 -3.96
N LEU A 40 4.49 13.16 -3.91
CA LEU A 40 5.11 11.96 -3.31
C LEU A 40 4.72 11.79 -1.83
N LYS A 41 4.77 12.89 -1.04
CA LYS A 41 4.32 12.89 0.36
C LYS A 41 2.82 12.65 0.48
N ARG A 42 2.02 13.22 -0.42
CA ARG A 42 0.57 13.02 -0.47
C ARG A 42 0.21 11.57 -0.78
N TYR A 43 0.89 10.94 -1.73
CA TYR A 43 0.75 9.50 -1.99
C TYR A 43 1.05 8.70 -0.72
N TYR A 44 2.22 8.91 -0.10
CA TYR A 44 2.62 8.13 1.07
C TYR A 44 1.64 8.28 2.26
N THR A 45 1.09 9.48 2.47
CA THR A 45 0.19 9.76 3.60
C THR A 45 -1.23 9.22 3.43
N GLY A 46 -1.57 8.68 2.26
CA GLY A 46 -2.89 8.08 2.03
C GLY A 46 -3.70 8.75 0.92
N GLY A 47 -3.16 9.75 0.24
CA GLY A 47 -3.83 10.43 -0.87
C GLY A 47 -4.14 9.50 -2.03
N ASN A 48 -5.19 9.85 -2.78
CA ASN A 48 -5.57 9.21 -4.04
C ASN A 48 -4.72 9.82 -5.17
N VAL A 49 -3.48 9.38 -5.27
CA VAL A 49 -2.48 9.87 -6.25
C VAL A 49 -2.01 8.68 -7.08
N ASN A 50 -2.04 8.81 -8.40
CA ASN A 50 -1.40 7.84 -9.29
C ASN A 50 0.07 8.24 -9.47
N LEU A 51 1.00 7.41 -8.99
CA LEU A 51 2.44 7.70 -9.07
C LEU A 51 2.94 7.77 -10.51
N GLU A 52 2.38 6.96 -11.41
CA GLU A 52 2.82 6.95 -12.80
C GLU A 52 2.44 8.24 -13.52
N GLU A 53 1.18 8.65 -13.37
CA GLU A 53 0.66 9.90 -13.94
C GLU A 53 1.43 11.11 -13.37
N MET A 54 1.60 11.17 -12.05
CA MET A 54 2.33 12.25 -11.39
C MET A 54 3.78 12.36 -11.88
N LEU A 55 4.48 11.23 -12.05
CA LEU A 55 5.84 11.25 -12.57
C LEU A 55 5.89 11.66 -14.05
N ASN A 56 4.93 11.21 -14.87
CA ASN A 56 4.83 11.64 -16.26
C ASN A 56 4.59 13.16 -16.36
N ASP A 57 3.69 13.70 -15.54
CA ASP A 57 3.40 15.13 -15.47
C ASP A 57 4.62 15.95 -15.05
N PHE A 58 5.39 15.47 -14.06
CA PHE A 58 6.64 16.09 -13.65
C PHE A 58 7.63 16.19 -14.81
N TRP A 59 7.83 15.10 -15.57
CA TRP A 59 8.76 15.10 -16.69
C TRP A 59 8.28 15.96 -17.86
N ALA A 60 6.97 16.00 -18.12
CA ALA A 60 6.39 16.88 -19.14
C ALA A 60 6.61 18.36 -18.79
N ARG A 61 6.26 18.76 -17.56
CA ARG A 61 6.50 20.13 -17.07
C ARG A 61 7.97 20.51 -17.10
N LEU A 62 8.86 19.59 -16.72
CA LEU A 62 10.30 19.82 -16.77
C LEU A 62 10.79 20.02 -18.22
N LEU A 63 10.27 19.24 -19.17
CA LEU A 63 10.60 19.37 -20.59
C LEU A 63 10.23 20.74 -21.12
N GLU A 64 9.02 21.21 -20.85
CA GLU A 64 8.54 22.51 -21.30
C GLU A 64 9.43 23.65 -20.78
N ARG A 65 9.75 23.64 -19.48
CA ARG A 65 10.63 24.64 -18.87
C ARG A 65 12.03 24.59 -19.46
N MET A 66 12.61 23.40 -19.60
CA MET A 66 13.95 23.26 -20.16
C MET A 66 14.02 23.66 -21.63
N PHE A 67 13.00 23.34 -22.41
CA PHE A 67 12.94 23.69 -23.83
C PHE A 67 12.91 25.20 -24.05
N GLN A 68 12.16 25.93 -23.22
CA GLN A 68 12.16 27.40 -23.20
C GLN A 68 13.53 27.97 -22.81
N LEU A 69 14.18 27.40 -21.79
CA LEU A 69 15.50 27.86 -21.31
C LEU A 69 16.62 27.62 -22.32
N ILE A 70 16.56 26.52 -23.08
CA ILE A 70 17.54 26.17 -24.12
C ILE A 70 17.38 27.04 -25.37
N ASN A 71 16.15 27.47 -25.67
CA ASN A 71 15.83 28.21 -26.88
C ASN A 71 15.29 29.64 -26.58
N PRO A 72 16.05 30.50 -25.86
CA PRO A 72 15.57 31.80 -25.40
C PRO A 72 15.31 32.80 -26.55
N GLN A 73 15.82 32.50 -27.75
CA GLN A 73 15.66 33.32 -28.95
C GLN A 73 14.25 33.23 -29.54
N TYR A 74 13.42 32.31 -29.05
CA TYR A 74 12.09 32.03 -29.58
C TYR A 74 11.04 32.21 -28.50
N HIS A 75 9.84 32.60 -28.93
CA HIS A 75 8.66 32.61 -28.07
C HIS A 75 7.80 31.39 -28.37
N PHE A 76 7.46 30.64 -27.33
CA PHE A 76 6.66 29.42 -27.40
C PHE A 76 5.29 29.63 -26.77
N SER A 77 4.23 29.41 -27.54
CA SER A 77 2.85 29.31 -27.09
C SER A 77 2.57 27.96 -26.42
N GLU A 78 1.51 27.89 -25.62
CA GLU A 78 1.07 26.65 -24.96
C GLU A 78 0.81 25.51 -25.96
N ASP A 79 0.08 25.76 -27.05
CA ASP A 79 -0.16 24.77 -28.13
C ASP A 79 1.14 24.21 -28.73
N TYR A 80 2.21 25.02 -28.75
CA TYR A 80 3.50 24.59 -29.28
C TYR A 80 4.19 23.66 -28.29
N LEU A 81 4.11 23.96 -27.00
CA LEU A 81 4.66 23.10 -25.94
C LEU A 81 3.90 21.77 -25.83
N GLU A 82 2.58 21.79 -26.04
CA GLU A 82 1.80 20.54 -26.15
C GLU A 82 2.28 19.69 -27.34
N CYS A 83 2.62 20.32 -28.48
CA CYS A 83 3.24 19.63 -29.61
C CYS A 83 4.62 19.05 -29.25
N VAL A 84 5.46 19.80 -28.52
CA VAL A 84 6.77 19.31 -28.04
C VAL A 84 6.59 18.03 -27.22
N SER A 85 5.61 18.03 -26.31
CA SER A 85 5.31 16.90 -25.44
C SER A 85 4.94 15.63 -26.24
N LYS A 86 4.34 15.74 -27.43
CA LYS A 86 4.03 14.60 -28.32
C LYS A 86 5.27 13.90 -28.89
N TYR A 87 6.41 14.59 -28.98
CA TYR A 87 7.66 14.02 -29.48
C TYR A 87 8.54 13.40 -28.36
N THR A 88 8.13 13.51 -27.10
CA THR A 88 8.92 13.07 -25.93
C THR A 88 9.32 11.59 -26.02
N ASP A 89 8.39 10.70 -26.39
CA ASP A 89 8.64 9.25 -26.42
C ASP A 89 9.65 8.83 -27.50
N GLN A 90 9.63 9.54 -28.64
CA GLN A 90 10.54 9.27 -29.76
C GLN A 90 11.92 9.87 -29.54
N LEU A 91 11.98 11.08 -28.96
CA LEU A 91 13.23 11.81 -28.78
C LEU A 91 13.97 11.41 -27.50
N LYS A 92 13.23 10.97 -26.48
CA LYS A 92 13.74 10.66 -25.14
C LYS A 92 14.72 11.74 -24.66
N PRO A 93 14.25 13.00 -24.54
CA PRO A 93 15.11 14.15 -24.24
C PRO A 93 15.95 13.95 -22.96
N PHE A 94 15.39 13.26 -21.98
CA PHE A 94 16.02 12.94 -20.70
C PHE A 94 16.76 11.59 -20.67
N GLY A 95 16.91 10.92 -21.82
CA GLY A 95 17.44 9.57 -21.91
C GLY A 95 16.47 8.52 -21.34
N ASP A 96 17.01 7.51 -20.66
CA ASP A 96 16.22 6.44 -20.05
C ASP A 96 15.87 6.68 -18.57
N VAL A 97 16.30 7.83 -18.01
CA VAL A 97 16.09 8.21 -16.62
C VAL A 97 14.61 8.27 -16.25
N PRO A 98 13.69 8.94 -16.99
CA PRO A 98 12.28 8.99 -16.62
C PRO A 98 11.65 7.61 -16.47
N ARG A 99 11.92 6.70 -17.43
CA ARG A 99 11.39 5.34 -17.43
C ARG A 99 11.92 4.53 -16.24
N LYS A 100 13.23 4.61 -15.98
CA LYS A 100 13.85 3.91 -14.84
C LYS A 100 13.33 4.42 -13.51
N LEU A 101 13.30 5.75 -13.34
CA LEU A 101 12.84 6.39 -12.11
C LEU A 101 11.37 6.08 -11.86
N LYS A 102 10.52 6.08 -12.89
CA LYS A 102 9.10 5.70 -12.78
C LYS A 102 8.94 4.31 -12.16
N VAL A 103 9.58 3.29 -12.74
CA VAL A 103 9.48 1.91 -12.25
C VAL A 103 10.04 1.79 -10.82
N GLN A 104 11.15 2.44 -10.52
CA GLN A 104 11.81 2.38 -9.22
C GLN A 104 10.99 3.05 -8.13
N VAL A 105 10.54 4.29 -8.36
CA VAL A 105 9.73 5.07 -7.41
C VAL A 105 8.40 4.37 -7.16
N THR A 106 7.67 3.96 -8.21
CA THR A 106 6.37 3.30 -8.06
C THR A 106 6.49 2.04 -7.19
N ARG A 107 7.43 1.14 -7.51
CA ARG A 107 7.62 -0.10 -6.74
C ARG A 107 8.05 0.15 -5.29
N ALA A 108 8.97 1.09 -5.08
CA ALA A 108 9.48 1.40 -3.75
C ALA A 108 8.39 2.00 -2.84
N PHE A 109 7.60 2.94 -3.36
CA PHE A 109 6.53 3.58 -2.59
C PHE A 109 5.35 2.66 -2.33
N ILE A 110 4.95 1.83 -3.29
CA ILE A 110 3.91 0.82 -3.10
C ILE A 110 4.31 -0.14 -1.98
N ALA A 111 5.56 -0.66 -2.00
CA ALA A 111 6.06 -1.56 -0.97
C ALA A 111 6.09 -0.87 0.41
N ALA A 112 6.67 0.33 0.51
CA ALA A 112 6.77 1.07 1.77
C ALA A 112 5.41 1.42 2.36
N ARG A 113 4.48 1.95 1.54
CA ARG A 113 3.13 2.33 1.95
C ARG A 113 2.34 1.10 2.40
N THR A 114 2.33 0.04 1.59
CA THR A 114 1.54 -1.17 1.87
C THR A 114 2.07 -1.90 3.09
N PHE A 115 3.38 -1.92 3.32
CA PHE A 115 3.99 -2.50 4.52
C PHE A 115 3.53 -1.79 5.80
N VAL A 116 3.56 -0.45 5.82
CA VAL A 116 3.11 0.34 6.97
C VAL A 116 1.60 0.18 7.21
N GLN A 117 0.80 0.14 6.13
CA GLN A 117 -0.63 -0.16 6.22
C GLN A 117 -0.86 -1.56 6.80
N GLY A 118 -0.08 -2.55 6.37
CA GLY A 118 -0.13 -3.91 6.89
C GLY A 118 0.13 -3.96 8.39
N LEU A 119 1.22 -3.34 8.88
CA LEU A 119 1.49 -3.24 10.32
C LEU A 119 0.35 -2.56 11.09
N THR A 120 -0.28 -1.54 10.51
CA THR A 120 -1.42 -0.84 11.11
C THR A 120 -2.63 -1.75 11.22
N VAL A 121 -3.01 -2.45 10.15
CA VAL A 121 -4.11 -3.42 10.15
C VAL A 121 -3.84 -4.56 11.12
N GLY A 122 -2.62 -5.11 11.14
CA GLY A 122 -2.24 -6.17 12.09
C GLY A 122 -2.42 -5.72 13.55
N ARG A 123 -1.95 -4.51 13.89
CA ARG A 123 -2.16 -3.90 15.21
C ARG A 123 -3.64 -3.71 15.54
N GLU A 124 -4.42 -3.17 14.59
CA GLU A 124 -5.85 -2.92 14.80
C GLU A 124 -6.62 -4.21 15.03
N VAL A 125 -6.37 -5.24 14.22
CA VAL A 125 -6.99 -6.57 14.37
C VAL A 125 -6.67 -7.13 15.76
N ALA A 126 -5.40 -7.13 16.17
CA ALA A 126 -5.00 -7.63 17.49
C ALA A 126 -5.71 -6.88 18.64
N ASN A 127 -5.76 -5.54 18.59
CA ASN A 127 -6.40 -4.69 19.59
C ASN A 127 -7.94 -4.82 19.61
N ARG A 128 -8.54 -5.10 18.46
CA ARG A 128 -9.98 -5.32 18.33
C ARG A 128 -10.36 -6.69 18.91
N VAL A 129 -9.65 -7.74 18.50
CA VAL A 129 -9.88 -9.12 18.99
C VAL A 129 -9.65 -9.23 20.49
N SER A 130 -8.68 -8.52 21.06
CA SER A 130 -8.42 -8.54 22.51
C SER A 130 -9.55 -7.97 23.37
N LYS A 131 -10.54 -7.30 22.77
CA LYS A 131 -11.70 -6.73 23.46
C LYS A 131 -12.94 -7.63 23.40
N VAL A 132 -12.85 -8.76 22.71
CA VAL A 132 -13.96 -9.73 22.63
C VAL A 132 -14.12 -10.38 24.00
N SER A 133 -15.32 -10.25 24.57
CA SER A 133 -15.63 -10.76 25.90
C SER A 133 -15.82 -12.27 25.89
N PRO A 134 -15.42 -12.98 26.95
CA PRO A 134 -15.70 -14.41 27.09
C PRO A 134 -17.20 -14.71 27.06
N THR A 135 -17.59 -15.82 26.43
CA THR A 135 -18.99 -16.25 26.40
C THR A 135 -19.44 -16.77 27.78
N PRO A 136 -20.75 -16.80 28.08
CA PRO A 136 -21.24 -17.40 29.33
C PRO A 136 -20.86 -18.88 29.50
N GLY A 137 -20.73 -19.64 28.40
CA GLY A 137 -20.20 -21.00 28.41
C GLY A 137 -18.75 -21.04 28.90
N CYS A 138 -17.91 -20.19 28.33
CA CYS A 138 -16.52 -20.04 28.74
C CYS A 138 -16.38 -19.62 30.21
N ILE A 139 -17.15 -18.62 30.67
CA ILE A 139 -17.09 -18.15 32.07
C ILE A 139 -17.41 -19.28 33.05
N ARG A 140 -18.46 -20.09 32.76
CA ARG A 140 -18.81 -21.24 33.59
C ARG A 140 -17.69 -22.29 33.62
N ALA A 141 -17.10 -22.60 32.47
CA ALA A 141 -16.00 -23.57 32.38
C ALA A 141 -14.74 -23.08 33.12
N LEU A 142 -14.37 -21.81 32.97
CA LEU A 142 -13.26 -21.19 33.70
C LEU A 142 -13.50 -21.21 35.21
N MET A 143 -14.71 -20.91 35.67
CA MET A 143 -15.06 -21.01 37.09
C MET A 143 -14.95 -22.44 37.62
N LYS A 144 -15.42 -23.43 36.84
CA LYS A 144 -15.29 -24.86 37.16
C LYS A 144 -13.83 -25.30 37.22
N MET A 145 -13.00 -24.79 36.32
CA MET A 145 -11.59 -25.11 36.28
C MET A 145 -10.82 -24.51 37.46
N LEU A 146 -10.96 -23.21 37.70
CA LEU A 146 -10.12 -22.48 38.64
C LEU A 146 -10.63 -22.51 40.09
N TYR A 147 -11.95 -22.43 40.31
CA TYR A 147 -12.50 -22.14 41.64
C TYR A 147 -13.28 -23.30 42.27
N CYS A 148 -13.82 -24.24 41.50
CA CYS A 148 -14.51 -25.41 42.09
C CYS A 148 -13.65 -26.31 43.00
N PRO A 149 -12.32 -26.45 42.85
CA PRO A 149 -11.50 -27.18 43.82
C PRO A 149 -11.65 -26.63 45.24
N TYR A 150 -11.67 -25.30 45.40
CA TYR A 150 -11.87 -24.65 46.68
C TYR A 150 -13.22 -24.99 47.29
N CYS A 151 -14.28 -24.98 46.48
CA CYS A 151 -15.64 -25.34 46.91
C CYS A 151 -15.76 -26.81 47.34
N ARG A 152 -14.89 -27.70 46.84
CA ARG A 152 -14.83 -29.12 47.21
C ARG A 152 -13.81 -29.45 48.29
N GLY A 153 -13.20 -28.44 48.93
CA GLY A 153 -12.22 -28.65 49.99
C GLY A 153 -10.83 -29.09 49.48
N LEU A 154 -10.52 -28.83 48.21
CA LEU A 154 -9.23 -29.15 47.56
C LEU A 154 -8.47 -27.87 47.14
N PRO A 155 -8.17 -26.91 48.05
CA PRO A 155 -7.66 -25.58 47.69
C PRO A 155 -6.22 -25.58 47.13
N THR A 156 -5.45 -26.65 47.36
CA THR A 156 -4.06 -26.78 46.89
C THR A 156 -3.95 -27.52 45.56
N VAL A 157 -5.06 -28.10 45.07
CA VAL A 157 -5.06 -28.91 43.85
C VAL A 157 -5.25 -28.00 42.64
N LYS A 158 -4.24 -27.96 41.76
CA LYS A 158 -4.27 -27.18 40.52
C LYS A 158 -4.92 -27.97 39.38
N PRO A 159 -5.52 -27.29 38.37
CA PRO A 159 -6.05 -27.91 37.16
C PRO A 159 -5.01 -28.75 36.42
N CYS A 160 -5.44 -29.87 35.84
CA CYS A 160 -4.61 -30.63 34.91
C CYS A 160 -4.30 -29.79 33.65
N ASN A 161 -3.13 -30.00 33.04
CA ASN A 161 -2.72 -29.23 31.85
C ASN A 161 -3.70 -29.43 30.67
N ASN A 162 -4.01 -30.68 30.31
CA ASN A 162 -4.93 -30.99 29.21
C ASN A 162 -6.36 -30.52 29.48
N TYR A 163 -6.79 -30.54 30.75
CA TYR A 163 -8.08 -29.96 31.15
C TYR A 163 -8.10 -28.45 30.86
N CYS A 164 -7.05 -27.74 31.26
CA CYS A 164 -6.89 -26.32 30.95
C CYS A 164 -6.89 -26.07 29.45
N LEU A 165 -6.17 -26.88 28.66
CA LEU A 165 -6.14 -26.73 27.20
C LEU A 165 -7.54 -26.88 26.60
N ASN A 166 -8.33 -27.87 27.01
CA ASN A 166 -9.70 -28.04 26.48
C ASN A 166 -10.63 -26.89 26.87
N VAL A 167 -10.54 -26.39 28.10
CA VAL A 167 -11.28 -25.19 28.53
C VAL A 167 -10.88 -23.97 27.69
N MET A 168 -9.58 -23.71 27.57
CA MET A 168 -9.06 -22.54 26.86
C MET A 168 -9.30 -22.59 25.36
N LYS A 169 -9.21 -23.77 24.72
CA LYS A 169 -9.54 -23.96 23.31
C LYS A 169 -11.03 -23.75 23.03
N GLY A 170 -11.91 -24.19 23.93
CA GLY A 170 -13.34 -23.89 23.85
C GLY A 170 -13.64 -22.40 24.02
N CYS A 171 -12.97 -21.74 24.97
CA CYS A 171 -13.11 -20.31 25.21
C CYS A 171 -12.59 -19.43 24.06
N LEU A 172 -11.46 -19.80 23.46
CA LEU A 172 -10.77 -19.03 22.42
C LEU A 172 -11.05 -19.56 21.01
N ALA A 173 -12.09 -20.35 20.84
CA ALA A 173 -12.40 -21.05 19.60
C ALA A 173 -12.58 -20.10 18.41
N ASN A 174 -13.30 -18.98 18.62
CA ASN A 174 -13.47 -17.96 17.60
C ASN A 174 -12.14 -17.27 17.28
N GLN A 175 -11.32 -16.96 18.28
CA GLN A 175 -10.02 -16.32 18.11
C GLN A 175 -9.05 -17.24 17.34
N ALA A 176 -9.12 -18.55 17.56
CA ALA A 176 -8.31 -19.52 16.85
C ALA A 176 -8.62 -19.58 15.34
N ASP A 177 -9.85 -19.22 14.90
CA ASP A 177 -10.18 -19.12 13.46
C ASP A 177 -9.38 -18.02 12.74
N LEU A 178 -8.80 -17.04 13.46
CA LEU A 178 -7.91 -16.05 12.84
C LEU A 178 -6.55 -16.65 12.43
N ASP A 179 -6.15 -17.79 13.00
CA ASP A 179 -4.78 -18.31 12.90
C ASP A 179 -4.35 -18.50 11.44
N THR A 180 -5.22 -19.05 10.59
CA THR A 180 -4.90 -19.30 9.17
C THR A 180 -4.64 -17.99 8.41
N GLU A 181 -5.58 -17.05 8.44
CA GLU A 181 -5.41 -15.77 7.73
C GLU A 181 -4.32 -14.89 8.36
N TRP A 182 -4.12 -14.98 9.68
CA TRP A 182 -3.03 -14.29 10.37
C TRP A 182 -1.67 -14.79 9.89
N ASN A 183 -1.46 -16.11 9.80
CA ASN A 183 -0.19 -16.64 9.30
C ASN A 183 0.05 -16.27 7.83
N LEU A 184 -0.99 -16.34 6.98
CA LEU A 184 -0.90 -15.88 5.59
C LEU A 184 -0.58 -14.39 5.47
N PHE A 185 -1.17 -13.57 6.35
CA PHE A 185 -0.88 -12.14 6.45
C PHE A 185 0.57 -11.90 6.87
N ILE A 186 1.06 -12.59 7.90
CA ILE A 186 2.46 -12.48 8.35
C ILE A 186 3.43 -12.93 7.25
N ASP A 187 3.12 -14.00 6.52
CA ASP A 187 3.93 -14.43 5.38
C ASP A 187 3.99 -13.36 4.28
N ALA A 188 2.85 -12.77 3.93
CA ALA A 188 2.81 -11.68 2.95
C ALA A 188 3.58 -10.43 3.44
N MET A 189 3.50 -10.11 4.73
CA MET A 189 4.29 -9.04 5.35
C MET A 189 5.80 -9.29 5.23
N LEU A 190 6.24 -10.53 5.50
CA LEU A 190 7.64 -10.91 5.39
C LEU A 190 8.16 -10.83 3.93
N LEU A 191 7.33 -11.20 2.95
CA LEU A 191 7.67 -11.06 1.53
C LEU A 191 7.86 -9.60 1.12
N VAL A 192 6.98 -8.70 1.57
CA VAL A 192 7.14 -7.25 1.29
C VAL A 192 8.36 -6.68 2.03
N ALA A 193 8.67 -7.17 3.24
CA ALA A 193 9.87 -6.80 3.96
C ALA A 193 11.15 -7.14 3.18
N GLU A 194 11.22 -8.30 2.52
CA GLU A 194 12.34 -8.65 1.63
C GLU A 194 12.50 -7.67 0.46
N ARG A 195 11.40 -7.08 -0.04
CA ARG A 195 11.47 -6.02 -1.07
C ARG A 195 12.03 -4.72 -0.53
N LEU A 196 11.79 -4.41 0.75
CA LEU A 196 12.34 -3.23 1.42
C LEU A 196 13.83 -3.37 1.77
N GLU A 197 14.36 -4.59 1.82
CA GLU A 197 15.81 -4.87 1.91
C GLU A 197 16.48 -4.99 0.52
N GLY A 198 15.67 -5.10 -0.54
CA GLY A 198 16.16 -5.29 -1.90
C GLY A 198 16.80 -4.03 -2.50
N PRO A 199 17.44 -4.14 -3.69
CA PRO A 199 18.17 -3.05 -4.33
C PRO A 199 17.29 -1.90 -4.85
N PHE A 200 15.97 -2.08 -4.87
CA PHE A 200 14.99 -1.06 -5.27
C PHE A 200 14.13 -0.63 -4.08
N ASN A 201 14.72 -0.62 -2.88
CA ASN A 201 14.08 -0.08 -1.70
C ASN A 201 13.99 1.45 -1.77
N ILE A 202 13.09 2.01 -0.96
CA ILE A 202 12.78 3.45 -1.01
C ILE A 202 13.97 4.34 -0.65
N GLU A 203 14.88 3.90 0.21
CA GLU A 203 16.10 4.64 0.54
C GLU A 203 17.04 4.71 -0.68
N SER A 204 17.26 3.57 -1.35
CA SER A 204 18.11 3.48 -2.54
C SER A 204 17.58 4.28 -3.74
N VAL A 205 16.27 4.57 -3.76
CA VAL A 205 15.62 5.36 -4.84
C VAL A 205 15.54 6.84 -4.47
N MET A 206 15.21 7.16 -3.22
CA MET A 206 14.99 8.55 -2.79
C MET A 206 16.27 9.28 -2.45
N ASP A 207 17.28 8.60 -1.90
CA ASP A 207 18.55 9.26 -1.55
C ASP A 207 19.27 9.86 -2.76
N PRO A 208 19.44 9.15 -3.90
CA PRO A 208 20.11 9.72 -5.08
C PRO A 208 19.14 10.38 -6.07
N ILE A 209 17.91 10.72 -5.66
CA ILE A 209 16.90 11.24 -6.59
C ILE A 209 17.33 12.57 -7.21
N ASP A 210 18.04 13.39 -6.44
CA ASP A 210 18.61 14.67 -6.88
C ASP A 210 19.65 14.46 -7.99
N VAL A 211 20.58 13.52 -7.80
CA VAL A 211 21.58 13.13 -8.80
C VAL A 211 20.90 12.57 -10.06
N LYS A 212 19.87 11.74 -9.91
CA LYS A 212 19.13 11.16 -11.05
C LYS A 212 18.40 12.22 -11.86
N ILE A 213 17.74 13.16 -11.20
CA ILE A 213 17.08 14.27 -11.89
C ILE A 213 18.13 15.19 -12.55
N SER A 214 19.27 15.43 -11.90
CA SER A 214 20.36 16.20 -12.49
C SER A 214 20.95 15.51 -13.73
N GLU A 215 21.12 14.18 -13.70
CA GLU A 215 21.53 13.35 -14.84
C GLU A 215 20.56 13.51 -16.03
N ALA A 216 19.24 13.47 -15.78
CA ALA A 216 18.24 13.73 -16.82
C ALA A 216 18.38 15.14 -17.42
N ILE A 217 18.55 16.16 -16.58
CA ILE A 217 18.76 17.54 -17.03
C ILE A 217 20.01 17.64 -17.91
N MET A 218 21.12 16.99 -17.51
CA MET A 218 22.35 16.96 -18.32
C MET A 218 22.11 16.28 -19.67
N ASN A 219 21.43 15.13 -19.71
CA ASN A 219 21.10 14.44 -20.96
C ASN A 219 20.32 15.33 -21.95
N MET A 220 19.36 16.10 -21.45
CA MET A 220 18.58 17.02 -22.29
C MET A 220 19.43 18.20 -22.77
N GLN A 221 20.35 18.69 -21.95
CA GLN A 221 21.28 19.75 -22.34
C GLN A 221 22.26 19.28 -23.43
N GLU A 222 22.82 18.08 -23.30
CA GLU A 222 23.74 17.51 -24.29
C GLU A 222 23.05 17.22 -25.63
N ASN A 223 21.79 16.76 -25.59
CA ASN A 223 21.01 16.45 -26.79
C ASN A 223 20.18 17.64 -27.31
N SER A 224 20.30 18.80 -26.69
CA SER A 224 19.48 20.00 -26.93
C SER A 224 19.33 20.36 -28.41
N MET A 225 20.44 20.39 -29.15
CA MET A 225 20.45 20.74 -30.58
C MET A 225 19.66 19.74 -31.43
N GLN A 226 19.76 18.44 -31.13
CA GLN A 226 19.05 17.39 -31.85
C GLN A 226 17.56 17.42 -31.53
N VAL A 227 17.22 17.63 -30.25
CA VAL A 227 15.83 17.75 -29.78
C VAL A 227 15.17 18.97 -30.43
N SER A 228 15.79 20.15 -30.36
CA SER A 228 15.27 21.37 -31.02
C SER A 228 15.11 21.19 -32.53
N ALA A 229 16.09 20.59 -33.22
CA ALA A 229 16.01 20.39 -34.67
C ALA A 229 14.82 19.49 -35.07
N LYS A 230 14.62 18.36 -34.39
CA LYS A 230 13.51 17.45 -34.67
C LYS A 230 12.16 18.04 -34.28
N VAL A 231 12.10 18.78 -33.17
CA VAL A 231 10.88 19.50 -32.78
C VAL A 231 10.52 20.57 -33.81
N PHE A 232 11.48 21.35 -34.31
CA PHE A 232 11.21 22.37 -35.32
C PHE A 232 10.76 21.76 -36.65
N GLN A 233 11.26 20.57 -36.97
CA GLN A 233 10.81 19.81 -38.13
C GLN A 233 9.37 19.28 -37.96
N GLY A 234 9.01 18.86 -36.75
CA GLY A 234 7.70 18.27 -36.45
C GLY A 234 6.59 19.29 -36.16
N CYS A 235 6.86 20.23 -35.24
CA CYS A 235 5.93 21.26 -34.77
C CYS A 235 6.00 22.57 -35.58
N GLY A 236 6.95 22.67 -36.52
CA GLY A 236 7.19 23.87 -37.30
C GLY A 236 8.12 24.87 -36.61
N GLN A 237 8.58 25.88 -37.36
CA GLN A 237 9.55 26.84 -36.84
C GLN A 237 8.88 27.87 -35.91
N PRO A 238 9.37 28.00 -34.66
CA PRO A 238 8.75 28.88 -33.67
C PRO A 238 8.99 30.36 -34.02
N LYS A 239 8.12 31.24 -33.48
CA LYS A 239 8.24 32.68 -33.71
C LYS A 239 9.48 33.22 -32.99
N PRO A 240 10.33 34.03 -33.66
CA PRO A 240 11.44 34.68 -33.00
C PRO A 240 10.91 35.58 -31.88
N ALA A 241 11.57 35.55 -30.73
CA ALA A 241 11.22 36.41 -29.61
C ALA A 241 11.36 37.87 -30.05
N PRO A 242 10.42 38.77 -29.69
CA PRO A 242 10.54 40.17 -30.02
C PRO A 242 11.85 40.72 -29.47
N ALA A 243 12.62 41.42 -30.30
CA ALA A 243 13.92 41.97 -29.94
C ALA A 243 13.80 42.90 -28.73
N LEU A 244 14.09 42.37 -27.54
CA LEU A 244 14.28 43.16 -26.34
C LEU A 244 15.50 44.03 -26.56
N ARG A 245 15.28 45.35 -26.67
CA ARG A 245 16.33 46.36 -26.62
C ARG A 245 17.14 46.13 -25.35
N SER A 246 18.37 45.63 -25.52
CA SER A 246 19.46 45.49 -24.55
C SER A 246 19.16 46.07 -23.16
N SER A 247 18.46 45.31 -22.31
CA SER A 247 18.69 45.40 -20.88
C SER A 247 19.86 44.48 -20.60
N ARG A 248 20.98 45.05 -20.15
CA ARG A 248 22.19 44.38 -19.62
C ARG A 248 22.08 42.86 -19.61
N SER A 249 22.86 42.23 -20.47
CA SER A 249 23.22 40.81 -20.43
C SER A 249 22.80 40.14 -19.12
N VAL A 250 21.76 39.31 -19.18
CA VAL A 250 21.76 38.11 -18.34
C VAL A 250 23.16 37.53 -18.54
N PRO A 251 23.96 37.36 -17.49
CA PRO A 251 25.38 37.09 -17.67
C PRO A 251 25.50 35.93 -18.65
N GLU A 252 26.39 36.14 -19.62
CA GLU A 252 26.84 35.25 -20.68
C GLU A 252 27.56 34.03 -20.09
N ASN A 253 26.96 33.47 -19.04
CA ASN A 253 27.37 32.35 -18.22
C ASN A 253 26.25 31.31 -18.23
N PHE A 254 25.60 31.09 -19.37
CA PHE A 254 25.30 29.70 -19.75
C PHE A 254 26.65 29.01 -20.02
N ASN A 255 27.46 28.87 -18.97
CA ASN A 255 28.54 27.92 -18.97
C ASN A 255 27.84 26.56 -18.99
N THR A 256 27.63 26.05 -20.20
CA THR A 256 27.25 24.66 -20.50
C THR A 256 28.21 23.66 -19.87
N ARG A 257 29.36 24.12 -19.36
CA ARG A 257 30.23 23.40 -18.44
C ARG A 257 29.75 23.52 -16.99
N PHE A 258 28.68 22.79 -16.70
CA PHE A 258 28.33 22.44 -15.33
C PHE A 258 29.48 21.61 -14.73
N ARG A 259 29.89 21.93 -13.50
CA ARG A 259 30.78 21.04 -12.75
C ARG A 259 29.98 19.77 -12.46
N PRO A 260 30.47 18.58 -12.84
CA PRO A 260 29.89 17.33 -12.37
C PRO A 260 29.86 17.39 -10.84
N TYR A 261 28.67 17.31 -10.25
CA TYR A 261 28.56 17.03 -8.83
C TYR A 261 29.13 15.63 -8.63
N ASN A 262 30.23 15.52 -7.90
CA ASN A 262 30.74 14.22 -7.49
C ASN A 262 29.89 13.82 -6.28
N PRO A 263 29.09 12.75 -6.35
CA PRO A 263 28.33 12.30 -5.20
C PRO A 263 29.32 12.08 -4.07
N GLU A 264 29.14 12.75 -2.93
CA GLU A 264 29.79 12.25 -1.72
C GLU A 264 29.20 10.85 -1.49
N GLU A 265 30.00 9.81 -1.74
CA GLU A 265 29.68 8.45 -1.34
C GLU A 265 29.46 8.47 0.18
N ARG A 266 28.19 8.55 0.58
CA ARG A 266 27.82 8.39 1.97
C ARG A 266 28.09 6.94 2.36
N PRO A 267 28.62 6.69 3.56
CA PRO A 267 29.10 5.38 3.93
C PRO A 267 27.92 4.40 3.99
N THR A 268 27.86 3.48 3.03
CA THR A 268 27.20 2.19 3.21
C THR A 268 28.00 1.46 4.28
N THR A 269 27.71 1.72 5.56
CA THR A 269 28.39 0.99 6.64
C THR A 269 28.08 -0.50 6.49
N ALA A 270 29.04 -1.37 6.82
CA ALA A 270 28.85 -2.83 6.78
C ALA A 270 27.70 -3.36 7.68
N ALA A 271 27.04 -2.48 8.42
CA ALA A 271 25.93 -2.75 9.32
C ALA A 271 24.56 -2.33 8.74
N GLY A 272 24.46 -2.14 7.42
CA GLY A 272 23.25 -1.75 6.71
C GLY A 272 22.85 -0.30 6.92
N THR A 273 21.81 0.14 6.22
CA THR A 273 21.19 1.44 6.48
C THR A 273 20.33 1.41 7.74
N SER A 274 19.82 2.57 8.16
CA SER A 274 18.85 2.61 9.25
C SER A 274 17.54 1.88 8.90
N LEU A 275 17.17 1.82 7.60
CA LEU A 275 16.05 1.03 7.11
C LEU A 275 16.30 -0.47 7.30
N ASP A 276 17.47 -0.97 6.90
CA ASP A 276 17.80 -2.40 6.98
C ASP A 276 17.66 -2.94 8.41
N ARG A 277 18.14 -2.17 9.40
CA ARG A 277 18.03 -2.55 10.83
C ARG A 277 16.58 -2.57 11.30
N LEU A 278 15.79 -1.57 10.89
CA LEU A 278 14.36 -1.50 11.22
C LEU A 278 13.59 -2.66 10.61
N VAL A 279 13.84 -2.97 9.33
CA VAL A 279 13.17 -4.08 8.63
C VAL A 279 13.56 -5.41 9.25
N THR A 280 14.83 -5.60 9.61
CA THR A 280 15.31 -6.81 10.29
C THR A 280 14.62 -7.02 11.64
N ASP A 281 14.58 -6.00 12.50
CA ASP A 281 13.89 -6.06 13.81
C ASP A 281 12.39 -6.36 13.66
N ILE A 282 11.73 -5.72 12.69
CA ILE A 282 10.31 -5.98 12.41
C ILE A 282 10.11 -7.41 11.91
N LYS A 283 10.97 -7.94 11.04
CA LYS A 283 10.90 -9.33 10.55
C LYS A 283 11.02 -10.33 11.69
N GLU A 284 11.93 -10.11 12.64
CA GLU A 284 12.06 -10.95 13.83
C GLU A 284 10.78 -10.95 14.67
N LYS A 285 10.22 -9.77 14.95
CA LYS A 285 8.96 -9.63 15.68
C LYS A 285 7.77 -10.26 14.95
N LEU A 286 7.69 -10.10 13.63
CA LEU A 286 6.66 -10.74 12.81
C LEU A 286 6.78 -12.26 12.86
N LYS A 287 7.99 -12.82 12.77
CA LYS A 287 8.22 -14.27 12.90
C LYS A 287 7.78 -14.79 14.26
N LEU A 288 8.07 -14.06 15.35
CA LEU A 288 7.61 -14.41 16.70
C LEU A 288 6.08 -14.36 16.84
N SER A 289 5.40 -13.55 16.04
CA SER A 289 3.93 -13.45 16.05
C SER A 289 3.21 -14.54 15.24
N LYS A 290 3.95 -15.41 14.52
CA LYS A 290 3.34 -16.57 13.85
C LYS A 290 2.72 -17.51 14.85
N LYS A 291 1.61 -18.15 14.44
CA LYS A 291 0.82 -19.07 15.26
C LYS A 291 0.34 -18.50 16.61
N PHE A 292 0.32 -17.17 16.75
CA PHE A 292 -0.05 -16.53 18.02
C PHE A 292 -1.42 -17.02 18.52
N TRP A 293 -2.43 -17.03 17.66
CA TRP A 293 -3.81 -17.37 18.03
C TRP A 293 -3.98 -18.84 18.44
N SER A 294 -3.37 -19.78 17.73
CA SER A 294 -3.36 -21.20 18.10
C SER A 294 -2.47 -21.52 19.31
N ALA A 295 -1.44 -20.72 19.57
CA ALA A 295 -0.54 -20.91 20.72
C ALA A 295 -1.11 -20.39 22.05
N LEU A 296 -2.09 -19.48 22.04
CA LEU A 296 -2.64 -18.85 23.25
C LEU A 296 -3.05 -19.85 24.35
N PRO A 297 -3.83 -20.92 24.08
CA PRO A 297 -4.17 -21.91 25.10
C PRO A 297 -2.94 -22.52 25.77
N TYR A 298 -1.91 -22.83 24.99
CA TYR A 298 -0.66 -23.41 25.50
C TYR A 298 0.13 -22.42 26.34
N THR A 299 0.22 -21.16 25.91
CA THR A 299 0.92 -20.11 26.68
C THR A 299 0.24 -19.86 28.03
N ILE A 300 -1.09 -19.84 28.07
CA ILE A 300 -1.86 -19.63 29.30
C ILE A 300 -1.76 -20.83 30.24
N CYS A 301 -1.90 -22.04 29.70
CA CYS A 301 -1.90 -23.27 30.51
C CYS A 301 -0.50 -23.74 30.91
N LYS A 302 0.57 -23.22 30.32
CA LYS A 302 1.95 -23.55 30.70
C LYS A 302 2.39 -22.89 32.01
N ASP A 303 1.73 -21.81 32.43
CA ASP A 303 2.07 -21.13 33.68
C ASP A 303 1.79 -22.06 34.88
N GLU A 304 2.83 -22.34 35.67
CA GLU A 304 2.73 -23.18 36.87
C GLU A 304 1.81 -22.57 37.93
N GLN A 305 1.50 -21.27 37.86
CA GLN A 305 0.48 -20.65 38.71
C GLN A 305 -0.94 -21.07 38.31
N VAL A 306 -1.14 -21.43 37.04
CA VAL A 306 -2.45 -21.75 36.46
C VAL A 306 -2.71 -23.25 36.45
N THR A 307 -1.72 -24.08 36.15
CA THR A 307 -1.89 -25.55 36.05
C THR A 307 -0.93 -26.32 36.95
N ALA A 308 -1.26 -27.58 37.20
CA ALA A 308 -0.32 -28.54 37.76
C ALA A 308 0.80 -28.77 36.73
N GLY A 309 2.05 -28.70 37.17
CA GLY A 309 3.20 -28.99 36.30
C GLY A 309 3.16 -30.41 35.75
N PRO A 310 3.92 -30.69 34.67
CA PRO A 310 3.89 -31.99 33.96
C PRO A 310 4.30 -33.20 34.82
N SER A 311 4.90 -32.97 35.99
CA SER A 311 5.26 -34.02 36.96
C SER A 311 4.10 -34.48 37.86
N VAL A 312 2.96 -33.79 37.86
CA VAL A 312 1.81 -34.05 38.77
C VAL A 312 0.51 -34.33 37.98
N GLU A 313 0.62 -34.77 36.72
CA GLU A 313 -0.56 -35.05 35.85
C GLU A 313 -1.47 -36.18 36.37
N GLU A 314 -0.94 -37.07 37.20
CA GLU A 314 -1.71 -38.14 37.86
C GLU A 314 -2.65 -37.60 38.95
N ASP A 315 -2.34 -36.43 39.50
CA ASP A 315 -2.79 -35.98 40.82
C ASP A 315 -3.29 -34.52 40.81
N CYS A 316 -3.91 -34.12 39.70
CA CYS A 316 -4.41 -32.77 39.42
C CYS A 316 -5.94 -32.69 39.42
N TRP A 317 -6.50 -31.48 39.34
CA TRP A 317 -7.94 -31.26 39.24
C TRP A 317 -8.40 -31.46 37.79
N ASN A 318 -9.28 -32.45 37.58
CA ASN A 318 -9.84 -32.79 36.27
C ASN A 318 -11.25 -32.23 36.02
N GLY A 319 -11.72 -31.31 36.87
CA GLY A 319 -13.08 -30.75 36.82
C GLY A 319 -14.08 -31.43 37.76
N HIS A 320 -13.75 -32.59 38.33
CA HIS A 320 -14.64 -33.31 39.26
C HIS A 320 -13.92 -33.71 40.56
N THR A 321 -12.73 -34.30 40.47
CA THR A 321 -11.96 -34.78 41.62
C THR A 321 -10.46 -34.54 41.39
N LYS A 322 -9.64 -34.88 42.40
CA LYS A 322 -8.19 -35.00 42.24
C LYS A 322 -7.89 -36.35 41.57
N ALA A 323 -7.60 -36.33 40.28
CA ALA A 323 -7.26 -37.50 39.47
C ALA A 323 -6.78 -37.04 38.09
N ARG A 324 -6.17 -37.96 37.32
CA ARG A 324 -5.81 -37.71 35.92
C ARG A 324 -7.00 -37.24 35.07
N TYR A 325 -6.70 -36.38 34.10
CA TYR A 325 -7.63 -35.97 33.07
C TYR A 325 -7.57 -36.95 31.89
N LEU A 326 -8.69 -37.60 31.57
CA LEU A 326 -8.77 -38.65 30.55
C LEU A 326 -9.12 -38.14 29.14
N PRO A 327 -9.98 -37.11 28.96
CA PRO A 327 -10.34 -36.68 27.61
C PRO A 327 -9.15 -36.17 26.80
N GLU A 328 -9.19 -36.41 25.49
CA GLU A 328 -8.17 -35.92 24.55
C GLU A 328 -8.29 -34.42 24.31
N ILE A 329 -7.19 -33.82 23.87
CA ILE A 329 -7.12 -32.38 23.59
C ILE A 329 -7.85 -32.09 22.27
N MET A 330 -8.74 -31.10 22.30
CA MET A 330 -9.45 -30.65 21.11
C MET A 330 -8.54 -29.92 20.12
N ASN A 331 -8.87 -30.01 18.84
CA ASN A 331 -8.21 -29.24 17.80
C ASN A 331 -8.60 -27.76 17.90
N ASP A 332 -7.81 -26.88 17.28
CA ASP A 332 -8.05 -25.43 17.33
C ASP A 332 -9.19 -25.01 16.38
N GLY A 333 -9.81 -23.86 16.66
CA GLY A 333 -10.88 -23.30 15.82
C GLY A 333 -12.28 -23.72 16.23
N LEU A 334 -13.27 -22.97 15.76
CA LEU A 334 -14.67 -23.05 16.20
C LEU A 334 -15.30 -24.41 15.87
N THR A 335 -15.14 -24.88 14.64
CA THR A 335 -15.75 -26.13 14.15
C THR A 335 -15.29 -27.37 14.92
N ASN A 336 -14.09 -27.31 15.50
CA ASN A 336 -13.50 -28.41 16.25
C ASN A 336 -13.98 -28.48 17.71
N GLN A 337 -14.78 -27.53 18.18
CA GLN A 337 -15.29 -27.51 19.55
C GLN A 337 -16.66 -28.17 19.73
N ILE A 338 -17.27 -28.73 18.68
CA ILE A 338 -18.60 -29.35 18.77
C ILE A 338 -18.66 -30.48 19.81
N ASN A 339 -17.56 -31.22 19.97
CA ASN A 339 -17.43 -32.32 20.92
C ASN A 339 -16.55 -31.96 22.12
N ASN A 340 -16.32 -30.68 22.39
CA ASN A 340 -15.49 -30.26 23.51
C ASN A 340 -16.16 -30.69 24.84
N PRO A 341 -15.49 -31.50 25.67
CA PRO A 341 -16.10 -32.03 26.89
C PRO A 341 -16.28 -30.98 28.01
N GLU A 342 -15.59 -29.84 27.93
CA GLU A 342 -15.53 -28.85 29.01
C GLU A 342 -16.32 -27.57 28.75
N VAL A 343 -16.47 -27.20 27.47
CA VAL A 343 -17.13 -25.96 27.07
C VAL A 343 -18.18 -26.28 26.02
N ASP A 344 -19.43 -25.93 26.32
CA ASP A 344 -20.51 -25.95 25.35
C ASP A 344 -20.38 -24.74 24.40
N VAL A 345 -20.04 -25.03 23.14
CA VAL A 345 -19.76 -24.03 22.10
C VAL A 345 -20.75 -24.18 20.95
N ASP A 346 -21.56 -23.14 20.71
CA ASP A 346 -22.45 -23.08 19.56
C ASP A 346 -21.67 -22.76 18.28
N ILE A 347 -21.29 -23.81 17.55
CA ILE A 347 -20.55 -23.69 16.28
C ILE A 347 -21.37 -23.06 15.15
N THR A 348 -22.70 -22.98 15.28
CA THR A 348 -23.58 -22.45 14.23
C THR A 348 -23.64 -20.93 14.24
N ARG A 349 -23.16 -20.30 15.30
CA ARG A 349 -23.16 -18.85 15.49
C ARG A 349 -21.72 -18.33 15.67
N PRO A 350 -20.94 -18.27 14.57
CA PRO A 350 -19.62 -17.66 14.63
C PRO A 350 -19.72 -16.19 15.01
N ASP A 351 -18.73 -15.70 15.76
CA ASP A 351 -18.66 -14.30 16.12
C ASP A 351 -18.46 -13.43 14.85
N THR A 352 -19.46 -12.58 14.55
CA THR A 352 -19.46 -11.76 13.33
C THR A 352 -18.36 -10.71 13.35
N PHE A 353 -17.96 -10.23 14.53
CA PHE A 353 -16.89 -9.26 14.70
C PHE A 353 -15.52 -9.89 14.45
N ILE A 354 -15.31 -11.12 14.91
CA ILE A 354 -14.12 -11.91 14.57
C ILE A 354 -14.04 -12.16 13.07
N ARG A 355 -15.16 -12.54 12.44
CA ARG A 355 -15.22 -12.77 10.98
C ARG A 355 -14.90 -11.51 10.17
N GLN A 356 -15.29 -10.33 10.65
CA GLN A 356 -14.87 -9.05 10.06
C GLN A 356 -13.36 -8.86 10.14
N GLN A 357 -12.71 -9.23 11.25
CA GLN A 357 -11.25 -9.12 11.37
C GLN A 357 -10.51 -10.09 10.44
N ILE A 358 -11.04 -11.31 10.29
CA ILE A 358 -10.55 -12.31 9.31
C ILE A 358 -10.61 -11.72 7.89
N MET A 359 -11.73 -11.09 7.52
CA MET A 359 -11.84 -10.43 6.22
C MET A 359 -10.87 -9.26 6.06
N ALA A 360 -10.65 -8.46 7.10
CA ALA A 360 -9.67 -7.38 7.08
C ALA A 360 -8.24 -7.90 6.83
N LEU A 361 -7.85 -8.99 7.51
CA LEU A 361 -6.57 -9.67 7.27
C LEU A 361 -6.48 -10.18 5.83
N ARG A 362 -7.53 -10.81 5.30
CA ARG A 362 -7.54 -11.33 3.93
C ARG A 362 -7.38 -10.22 2.88
N VAL A 363 -8.14 -9.13 3.02
CA VAL A 363 -8.03 -7.97 2.11
C VAL A 363 -6.62 -7.38 2.17
N MET A 364 -6.05 -7.20 3.37
CA MET A 364 -4.71 -6.67 3.52
C MET A 364 -3.64 -7.63 2.97
N THR A 365 -3.81 -8.93 3.15
CA THR A 365 -2.93 -9.97 2.59
C THR A 365 -2.90 -9.90 1.06
N ASN A 366 -4.05 -9.74 0.41
CA ASN A 366 -4.10 -9.56 -1.04
C ASN A 366 -3.40 -8.27 -1.48
N LYS A 367 -3.59 -7.16 -0.75
CA LYS A 367 -2.86 -5.91 -1.01
C LYS A 367 -1.35 -6.08 -0.89
N LEU A 368 -0.87 -6.78 0.15
CA LEU A 368 0.56 -7.07 0.35
C LEU A 368 1.13 -7.93 -0.78
N LYS A 369 0.41 -8.98 -1.20
CA LYS A 369 0.83 -9.83 -2.34
C LYS A 369 0.93 -9.04 -3.64
N ASN A 370 -0.01 -8.13 -3.90
CA ASN A 370 0.04 -7.27 -5.07
C ASN A 370 1.19 -6.25 -4.98
N ALA A 371 1.42 -5.67 -3.81
CA ALA A 371 2.56 -4.78 -3.56
C ALA A 371 3.91 -5.49 -3.74
N TYR A 372 4.03 -6.76 -3.34
CA TYR A 372 5.21 -7.57 -3.59
C TYR A 372 5.50 -7.73 -5.09
N ASN A 373 4.45 -7.86 -5.92
CA ASN A 373 4.58 -7.90 -7.37
C ASN A 373 4.82 -6.53 -8.01
N GLY A 374 4.70 -5.43 -7.23
CA GLY A 374 4.86 -4.06 -7.70
C GLY A 374 3.59 -3.44 -8.26
N ASN A 375 2.42 -4.03 -8.01
CA ASN A 375 1.13 -3.54 -8.50
C ASN A 375 0.40 -2.74 -7.41
N ASP A 376 -0.09 -1.54 -7.73
CA ASP A 376 -0.95 -0.77 -6.84
C ASP A 376 -2.40 -1.20 -7.02
N VAL A 377 -2.99 -1.81 -5.99
CA VAL A 377 -4.39 -2.26 -6.03
C VAL A 377 -5.38 -1.10 -6.07
N ASN A 378 -4.98 0.10 -5.63
CA ASN A 378 -5.86 1.27 -5.69
C ASN A 378 -5.93 1.87 -7.10
N PHE A 379 -4.94 1.55 -7.95
CA PHE A 379 -4.80 2.04 -9.32
C PHE A 379 -4.43 0.87 -10.22
N GLN A 380 -5.36 -0.08 -10.35
CA GLN A 380 -5.22 -1.15 -11.32
C GLN A 380 -5.50 -0.54 -12.70
N ASP A 381 -4.43 -0.28 -13.47
CA ASP A 381 -4.53 0.18 -14.84
C ASP A 381 -5.31 -0.85 -15.68
N THR A 382 -6.42 -0.41 -16.25
CA THR A 382 -7.22 -1.16 -17.24
C THR A 382 -6.57 -1.24 -18.62
N SER A 383 -5.25 -0.99 -18.75
CA SER A 383 -4.62 -0.78 -20.06
C SER A 383 -3.67 -1.88 -20.56
N ASP A 384 -3.28 -2.87 -19.74
CA ASP A 384 -2.32 -3.89 -20.16
C ASP A 384 -2.85 -5.35 -20.06
N GLU A 385 -4.03 -5.61 -20.63
CA GLU A 385 -4.30 -6.95 -21.19
C GLU A 385 -3.62 -7.01 -22.57
N THR A 386 -2.30 -7.22 -22.58
CA THR A 386 -1.60 -7.65 -23.79
C THR A 386 -2.17 -9.00 -24.18
N SER A 387 -3.12 -8.97 -25.11
CA SER A 387 -3.73 -10.12 -25.77
C SER A 387 -2.63 -10.95 -26.43
N GLY A 388 -2.19 -11.99 -25.72
CA GLY A 388 -1.26 -13.00 -26.24
C GLY A 388 -1.96 -13.83 -27.31
N SER A 389 -1.99 -13.33 -28.55
CA SER A 389 -2.31 -14.15 -29.72
C SER A 389 -1.22 -15.19 -29.92
N GLY A 390 -1.44 -16.38 -29.36
CA GLY A 390 -0.68 -17.58 -29.67
C GLY A 390 -1.05 -18.09 -31.07
N SER A 391 -0.40 -17.56 -32.10
CA SER A 391 -0.45 -18.14 -33.45
C SER A 391 0.40 -19.43 -33.48
N GLY A 392 -0.25 -20.55 -33.19
CA GLY A 392 0.30 -21.89 -33.45
C GLY A 392 0.13 -22.24 -34.94
N SER A 393 1.12 -21.90 -35.78
CA SER A 393 1.17 -22.39 -37.16
C SER A 393 1.68 -23.83 -37.18
N GLY A 394 0.78 -24.78 -37.35
CA GLY A 394 1.08 -26.19 -37.57
C GLY A 394 0.01 -26.81 -38.47
N CYS A 395 0.19 -26.71 -39.78
CA CYS A 395 -0.58 -27.47 -40.75
C CYS A 395 0.40 -28.08 -41.77
N THR A 396 0.54 -29.40 -41.70
CA THR A 396 1.06 -30.26 -42.77
C THR A 396 -0.14 -30.91 -43.46
N ASP A 397 -0.22 -30.73 -44.76
CA ASP A 397 -0.91 -31.51 -45.80
C ASP A 397 -2.13 -32.36 -45.41
N ASP A 398 -3.33 -31.95 -45.85
CA ASP A 398 -4.00 -32.45 -47.07
C ASP A 398 -5.53 -32.20 -47.02
N ILE A 399 -6.04 -31.52 -48.05
CA ILE A 399 -7.43 -31.51 -48.54
C ILE A 399 -8.51 -30.91 -47.61
N CYS A 400 -8.98 -29.70 -47.94
CA CYS A 400 -10.42 -29.35 -48.00
C CYS A 400 -10.64 -28.01 -48.75
N PRO A 401 -11.78 -27.85 -49.46
CA PRO A 401 -11.90 -27.00 -50.64
C PRO A 401 -12.18 -25.53 -50.35
N THR A 402 -11.73 -24.69 -51.29
CA THR A 402 -12.07 -23.27 -51.44
C THR A 402 -13.51 -23.10 -51.91
N GLU A 403 -14.34 -22.49 -51.08
CA GLU A 403 -15.40 -21.52 -51.43
C GLU A 403 -16.21 -21.22 -50.17
N PHE A 404 -16.33 -19.95 -49.77
CA PHE A 404 -17.56 -19.40 -49.18
C PHE A 404 -17.52 -17.86 -49.18
N ASP A 405 -18.35 -17.34 -50.08
CA ASP A 405 -19.14 -16.11 -50.12
C ASP A 405 -18.85 -14.95 -49.15
N PHE A 406 -18.64 -13.78 -49.79
CA PHE A 406 -18.71 -12.46 -49.19
C PHE A 406 -20.19 -12.09 -48.96
N VAL A 407 -20.63 -12.03 -47.69
CA VAL A 407 -21.91 -11.40 -47.32
C VAL A 407 -21.62 -10.06 -46.66
N THR A 408 -21.73 -9.00 -47.45
CA THR A 408 -21.84 -7.61 -46.95
C THR A 408 -23.17 -7.44 -46.24
N THR A 409 -23.14 -7.08 -44.95
CA THR A 409 -24.34 -6.68 -44.23
C THR A 409 -24.42 -5.15 -44.25
N GLU A 410 -25.42 -4.62 -44.95
CA GLU A 410 -25.79 -3.20 -44.93
C GLU A 410 -26.41 -2.82 -43.58
N ALA A 411 -26.08 -1.62 -43.08
CA ALA A 411 -26.73 -1.02 -41.93
C ALA A 411 -28.06 -0.36 -42.36
N PRO A 412 -29.18 -0.53 -41.61
CA PRO A 412 -30.42 0.17 -41.91
C PRO A 412 -30.40 1.62 -41.37
N PRO A 413 -31.23 2.51 -41.93
CA PRO A 413 -31.10 3.96 -41.78
C PRO A 413 -31.63 4.46 -40.44
N VAL A 414 -31.03 5.57 -40.00
CA VAL A 414 -31.49 6.43 -38.92
C VAL A 414 -32.86 7.00 -39.28
N ASP A 415 -33.87 6.74 -38.45
CA ASP A 415 -35.12 7.50 -38.48
C ASP A 415 -35.26 8.31 -37.19
N SER A 416 -35.61 9.57 -37.39
CA SER A 416 -35.76 10.60 -36.38
C SER A 416 -37.21 10.61 -35.91
N ASP A 417 -37.47 10.29 -34.65
CA ASP A 417 -38.72 10.72 -34.04
C ASP A 417 -38.51 11.15 -32.58
N ARG A 418 -38.60 12.47 -32.40
CA ARG A 418 -38.65 13.18 -31.13
C ARG A 418 -40.00 12.89 -30.47
N ARG A 419 -40.00 12.31 -29.27
CA ARG A 419 -41.06 12.53 -28.28
C ARG A 419 -40.45 12.85 -26.93
N GLU A 420 -40.74 14.07 -26.49
CA GLU A 420 -40.47 14.58 -25.16
C GLU A 420 -41.21 13.73 -24.12
N VAL A 421 -40.48 13.27 -23.10
CA VAL A 421 -41.07 12.74 -21.87
C VAL A 421 -40.54 13.60 -20.73
N GLU A 422 -41.41 14.45 -20.19
CA GLU A 422 -41.20 15.20 -18.96
C GLU A 422 -41.08 14.22 -17.78
N ALA A 423 -39.90 14.15 -17.16
CA ALA A 423 -39.72 13.51 -15.87
C ALA A 423 -39.54 14.59 -14.80
N SER A 424 -40.63 14.88 -14.09
CA SER A 424 -40.65 15.72 -12.90
C SER A 424 -39.94 15.02 -11.73
N ALA A 425 -38.73 15.46 -11.40
CA ALA A 425 -38.03 15.07 -10.17
C ALA A 425 -38.42 16.03 -9.03
N THR A 426 -39.27 15.57 -8.11
CA THR A 426 -39.52 16.23 -6.82
C THR A 426 -38.33 16.03 -5.88
N GLN A 427 -37.60 17.11 -5.56
CA GLN A 427 -36.64 17.15 -4.47
C GLN A 427 -37.37 17.25 -3.11
N PRO A 428 -36.93 16.53 -2.05
CA PRO A 428 -37.47 16.73 -0.71
C PRO A 428 -36.76 17.93 -0.06
N GLY A 429 -37.42 19.08 -0.04
CA GLY A 429 -36.99 20.23 0.75
C GLY A 429 -37.13 19.92 2.25
N TRP A 430 -36.02 19.87 2.97
CA TRP A 430 -36.03 19.79 4.43
C TRP A 430 -36.49 21.15 4.97
N SER A 431 -37.68 21.18 5.56
CA SER A 431 -38.25 22.42 6.09
C SER A 431 -37.44 22.90 7.31
N LEU A 432 -37.15 24.21 7.37
CA LEU A 432 -36.47 24.86 8.50
C LEU A 432 -37.11 24.58 9.87
N GLN A 433 -38.37 24.13 9.87
CA GLN A 433 -39.11 23.80 11.09
C GLN A 433 -38.59 22.54 11.79
N THR A 434 -38.05 21.56 11.05
CA THR A 434 -37.51 20.33 11.67
C THR A 434 -36.17 20.58 12.35
N LEU A 435 -35.33 21.43 11.77
CA LEU A 435 -34.06 21.87 12.36
C LEU A 435 -34.27 22.66 13.67
N LEU A 436 -35.27 23.53 13.72
CA LEU A 436 -35.59 24.33 14.92
C LEU A 436 -36.04 23.46 16.11
N ILE A 437 -36.82 22.39 15.86
CA ILE A 437 -37.27 21.47 16.90
C ILE A 437 -36.10 20.65 17.45
N THR A 438 -35.17 20.21 16.59
CA THR A 438 -33.96 19.49 17.05
C THR A 438 -33.06 20.37 17.90
N PHE A 439 -32.90 21.65 17.56
CA PHE A 439 -32.07 22.59 18.32
C PHE A 439 -32.65 22.90 19.71
N ILE A 440 -33.97 23.07 19.82
CA ILE A 440 -34.65 23.32 21.11
C ILE A 440 -34.53 22.08 22.02
N SER A 441 -34.63 20.87 21.45
CA SER A 441 -34.46 19.63 22.21
C SER A 441 -33.04 19.46 22.78
N LEU A 442 -32.01 19.84 22.01
CA LEU A 442 -30.61 19.80 22.44
C LEU A 442 -30.28 20.83 23.53
N ILE A 443 -30.91 22.01 23.49
CA ILE A 443 -30.75 23.04 24.52
C ILE A 443 -31.41 22.62 25.84
N LEU A 444 -32.62 22.06 25.78
CA LEU A 444 -33.32 21.53 26.95
C LEU A 444 -32.57 20.36 27.61
N GLN A 445 -31.95 19.48 26.80
CA GLN A 445 -31.18 18.35 27.32
C GLN A 445 -29.87 18.77 27.99
N ARG A 446 -29.36 19.98 27.69
CA ARG A 446 -28.15 20.54 28.30
C ARG A 446 -28.40 21.29 29.60
N GLN A 447 -29.64 21.75 29.85
CA GLN A 447 -30.02 22.36 31.14
C GLN A 447 -30.45 21.35 32.21
N TRP A 448 -30.63 20.08 31.84
CA TRP A 448 -31.02 18.99 32.74
C TRP A 448 -29.87 18.03 33.09
N ARG A 449 -28.62 18.38 32.77
CA ARG A 449 -27.41 17.66 33.21
C ARG A 449 -26.55 18.50 34.12
#